data_AF-W2Z5C9-F1
#
_entry.id   AF-W2Z5C9-F1
#
_cell.length_a   1.000
_cell.length_b   1.000
_cell.length_c   1.000
_cell.angle_alpha   90.00
_cell.angle_beta   90.00
_cell.angle_gamma   90.00
#
_symmetry.space_group_name_H-M   'P 1'
#
loop_
_entity.id
_entity.type
_entity.pdbx_description
1 polymer ?
#
loop_
_entity_poly.entity_id
_entity_poly.type
_entity_poly.pdbx_seq_one_letter_code
_entity_poly.pdbx_strand_id
1 'polypeptide(L)'
;MTKTRSTSTTAADDDGGRDAMPIFTPVLPPRLSSTSHASLVQWRKERREYDETVRNRAKGGAEDKIVPIRTTFDEGLLRMWCSLRWQISIDDVTDEVILTEIDNIISCVKNNNVPDVDDEMREMLRMDLSESDVSERVIQYFKLCHDIIDDHGWQQFFSGDDGKKQLCRVLIALLEPRALREEVERTVRFQARAAKSDEVILHDLVLEKALDQGKNNQNQRRAKRDRSDGDSGRAPKRGPSKSSTKKPRLTTERSTSSSKPPTKKTFSERAKVPRTPCPHCDEMHWLSECPTSSDDQKAENRRKLREQRANDGNKRVVARMKRLRECIPSQEKTRDPRCCCGGCRFRYIH
;
A
#
# COMPACT_ATOMS: atom_id res chain seq x y z
N MET A 1 -70.68 -3.15 -8.98
CA MET A 1 -70.52 -1.69 -8.97
C MET A 1 -69.36 -1.30 -8.06
N THR A 2 -68.24 -0.87 -8.67
CA THR A 2 -67.38 0.28 -8.30
C THR A 2 -66.73 0.29 -6.89
N LYS A 3 -65.42 0.50 -6.70
CA LYS A 3 -64.49 1.36 -7.44
C LYS A 3 -63.04 1.03 -7.05
N THR A 4 -62.14 1.01 -8.05
CA THR A 4 -60.68 1.01 -7.94
C THR A 4 -60.13 2.31 -7.35
N ARG A 5 -58.96 2.27 -6.69
CA ARG A 5 -57.94 3.32 -6.81
C ARG A 5 -56.53 2.77 -6.57
N SER A 6 -55.79 2.65 -7.65
CA SER A 6 -54.34 2.54 -7.69
C SER A 6 -53.70 3.91 -7.40
N THR A 7 -52.55 3.91 -6.75
CA THR A 7 -51.55 4.99 -6.87
C THR A 7 -50.18 4.35 -6.97
N SER A 8 -49.47 4.76 -8.01
CA SER A 8 -48.20 4.24 -8.51
C SER A 8 -47.06 5.24 -8.27
N THR A 9 -45.82 4.74 -8.37
CA THR A 9 -44.53 5.45 -8.61
C THR A 9 -43.94 6.11 -7.35
N THR A 10 -42.67 5.91 -6.96
CA THR A 10 -41.42 6.08 -7.73
C THR A 10 -40.25 5.22 -7.23
N ALA A 11 -39.32 4.95 -8.15
CA ALA A 11 -38.08 4.19 -7.98
C ALA A 11 -36.91 5.02 -7.41
N ALA A 12 -35.87 4.27 -7.03
CA ALA A 12 -34.47 4.62 -6.76
C ALA A 12 -34.17 5.28 -5.41
N ASP A 13 -33.46 4.56 -4.53
CA ASP A 13 -32.00 4.71 -4.45
C ASP A 13 -31.36 3.44 -3.88
N ASP A 14 -30.37 2.96 -4.64
CA ASP A 14 -29.37 1.96 -4.28
C ASP A 14 -28.32 2.70 -3.44
N ASP A 15 -28.33 2.50 -2.12
CA ASP A 15 -27.24 2.91 -1.25
C ASP A 15 -26.97 1.78 -0.25
N GLY A 16 -25.70 1.40 -0.17
CA GLY A 16 -25.19 0.17 0.43
C GLY A 16 -25.69 -0.05 1.85
N GLY A 17 -26.74 -0.86 1.96
CA GLY A 17 -27.23 -1.37 3.23
C GLY A 17 -26.13 -2.21 3.88
N ARG A 18 -25.49 -1.65 4.90
CA ARG A 18 -25.11 -2.46 6.06
C ARG A 18 -26.41 -3.10 6.50
N ASP A 19 -26.63 -4.36 6.10
CA ASP A 19 -27.80 -5.13 6.49
C ASP A 19 -27.83 -5.16 8.01
N ALA A 20 -28.59 -4.23 8.60
CA ALA A 20 -28.91 -4.26 10.00
C ALA A 20 -29.76 -5.50 10.17
N MET A 21 -29.10 -6.61 10.56
CA MET A 21 -29.77 -7.88 10.78
C MET A 21 -31.02 -7.60 11.61
N PRO A 22 -32.22 -7.96 11.12
CA PRO A 22 -33.44 -7.72 11.85
C PRO A 22 -33.30 -8.28 13.26
N ILE A 23 -33.72 -7.52 14.27
CA ILE A 23 -33.64 -7.91 15.69
C ILE A 23 -34.24 -9.31 15.93
N PHE A 24 -35.16 -9.74 15.06
CA PHE A 24 -35.88 -11.00 15.11
C PHE A 24 -35.15 -12.20 14.46
N THR A 25 -34.04 -12.01 13.74
CA THR A 25 -33.29 -13.14 13.17
C THR A 25 -32.46 -13.82 14.26
N PRO A 26 -32.66 -15.10 14.59
CA PRO A 26 -31.87 -15.78 15.62
C PRO A 26 -30.39 -15.76 15.26
N VAL A 27 -29.54 -15.32 16.19
CA VAL A 27 -28.07 -15.40 16.03
C VAL A 27 -27.65 -16.82 16.37
N LEU A 28 -27.10 -17.54 15.40
CA LEU A 28 -26.67 -18.92 15.60
C LEU A 28 -25.19 -18.95 16.03
N PRO A 29 -24.84 -19.75 17.05
CA PRO A 29 -23.46 -19.90 17.46
C PRO A 29 -22.67 -20.71 16.40
N PRO A 30 -21.41 -20.34 16.10
CA PRO A 30 -20.59 -21.07 15.15
C PRO A 30 -20.23 -22.45 15.69
N ARG A 31 -20.33 -23.46 14.84
CA ARG A 31 -19.99 -24.85 15.18
C ARG A 31 -18.50 -25.09 14.98
N LEU A 32 -17.88 -25.76 15.95
CA LEU A 32 -16.48 -26.16 15.87
C LEU A 32 -16.39 -27.59 15.33
N SER A 33 -16.30 -27.72 14.01
CA SER A 33 -16.32 -29.02 13.29
C SER A 33 -14.96 -29.47 12.77
N SER A 34 -13.95 -28.60 12.81
CA SER A 34 -12.60 -28.85 12.31
C SER A 34 -11.58 -28.20 13.22
N THR A 35 -10.45 -28.89 13.40
CA THR A 35 -9.34 -28.45 14.24
C THR A 35 -8.10 -28.10 13.45
N SER A 36 -8.26 -27.87 12.13
CA SER A 36 -7.20 -27.26 11.32
C SER A 36 -6.97 -25.83 11.76
N HIS A 37 -5.73 -25.34 11.69
CA HIS A 37 -5.38 -23.97 12.10
C HIS A 37 -6.28 -22.91 11.44
N ALA A 38 -6.45 -22.99 10.12
CA ALA A 38 -7.31 -22.06 9.38
C ALA A 38 -8.78 -22.11 9.83
N SER A 39 -9.31 -23.31 10.13
CA SER A 39 -10.67 -23.47 10.66
C SER A 39 -10.81 -22.85 12.06
N LEU A 40 -9.78 -23.00 12.92
CA LEU A 40 -9.79 -22.43 14.26
C LEU A 40 -9.71 -20.91 14.26
N VAL A 41 -8.85 -20.33 13.40
CA VAL A 41 -8.77 -18.87 13.20
C VAL A 41 -10.13 -18.31 12.76
N GLN A 42 -10.74 -18.92 11.75
CA GLN A 42 -12.04 -18.49 11.24
C GLN A 42 -13.13 -18.64 12.30
N TRP A 43 -13.20 -19.79 12.97
CA TRP A 43 -14.16 -20.03 14.05
C TRP A 43 -13.99 -19.01 15.18
N ARG A 44 -12.75 -18.61 15.53
CA ARG A 44 -12.48 -17.61 16.58
C ARG A 44 -13.01 -16.23 16.20
N LYS A 45 -12.90 -15.83 14.92
CA LYS A 45 -13.48 -14.58 14.40
C LYS A 45 -15.01 -14.63 14.49
N GLU A 46 -15.63 -15.68 13.94
CA GLU A 46 -17.09 -15.88 13.98
C GLU A 46 -17.63 -15.94 15.41
N ARG A 47 -16.88 -16.57 16.33
CA ARG A 47 -17.31 -16.70 17.72
C ARG A 47 -17.33 -15.36 18.44
N ARG A 48 -16.34 -14.48 18.19
CA ARG A 48 -16.35 -13.10 18.72
C ARG A 48 -17.52 -12.30 18.21
N GLU A 49 -17.79 -12.37 16.90
CA GLU A 49 -18.93 -11.67 16.29
C GLU A 49 -20.27 -12.16 16.84
N TYR A 50 -20.41 -13.47 17.03
CA TYR A 50 -21.58 -14.08 17.69
C TYR A 50 -21.76 -13.55 19.11
N ASP A 51 -20.71 -13.65 19.95
CA ASP A 51 -20.78 -13.22 21.35
C ASP A 51 -21.12 -11.73 21.46
N GLU A 52 -20.50 -10.87 20.63
CA GLU A 52 -20.78 -9.44 20.59
C GLU A 52 -22.22 -9.15 20.14
N THR A 53 -22.69 -9.83 19.10
CA THR A 53 -24.07 -9.66 18.61
C THR A 53 -25.10 -10.08 19.66
N VAL A 54 -24.85 -11.18 20.38
CA VAL A 54 -25.71 -11.63 21.49
C VAL A 54 -25.69 -10.61 22.63
N ARG A 55 -24.51 -10.10 23.02
CA ARG A 55 -24.40 -9.04 24.05
C ARG A 55 -25.17 -7.79 23.67
N ASN A 56 -25.04 -7.32 22.43
CA ASN A 56 -25.71 -6.11 21.95
C ASN A 56 -27.25 -6.25 21.94
N ARG A 57 -27.77 -7.46 21.73
CA ARG A 57 -29.22 -7.72 21.75
C ARG A 57 -29.78 -7.95 23.16
N ALA A 58 -28.91 -8.24 24.13
CA ALA A 58 -29.33 -8.60 25.47
C ALA A 58 -29.65 -7.38 26.35
N LYS A 59 -30.93 -7.03 26.46
CA LYS A 59 -31.40 -6.12 27.53
C LYS A 59 -31.31 -6.85 28.88
N GLY A 60 -30.39 -6.43 29.75
CA GLY A 60 -30.32 -6.88 31.16
C GLY A 60 -29.36 -8.03 31.49
N GLY A 61 -28.38 -8.34 30.64
CA GLY A 61 -27.38 -9.39 30.88
C GLY A 61 -27.31 -10.39 29.74
N ALA A 62 -26.08 -10.69 29.32
CA ALA A 62 -25.80 -11.46 28.11
C ALA A 62 -25.21 -12.84 28.37
N GLU A 63 -24.56 -13.05 29.52
CA GLU A 63 -23.84 -14.28 29.85
C GLU A 63 -24.75 -15.52 29.75
N ASP A 64 -25.96 -15.45 30.30
CA ASP A 64 -26.93 -16.56 30.25
C ASP A 64 -27.48 -16.85 28.84
N LYS A 65 -27.20 -15.98 27.85
CA LYS A 65 -27.67 -16.11 26.46
C LYS A 65 -26.59 -16.61 25.51
N ILE A 66 -25.33 -16.53 25.92
CA ILE A 66 -24.20 -16.99 25.12
C ILE A 66 -24.15 -18.51 25.22
N VAL A 67 -24.29 -19.19 24.08
CA VAL A 67 -24.30 -20.66 24.04
C VAL A 67 -22.89 -21.19 24.32
N PRO A 68 -22.69 -22.09 25.30
CA PRO A 68 -21.37 -22.64 25.63
C PRO A 68 -20.69 -23.35 24.45
N ILE A 69 -19.39 -23.18 24.32
CA ILE A 69 -18.54 -23.72 23.25
C ILE A 69 -18.57 -25.25 23.26
N ARG A 70 -18.54 -25.87 24.44
CA ARG A 70 -18.66 -27.32 24.58
C ARG A 70 -19.89 -27.87 23.87
N THR A 71 -21.00 -27.12 23.85
CA THR A 71 -22.25 -27.56 23.19
C THR A 71 -22.24 -27.38 21.67
N THR A 72 -21.38 -26.51 21.14
CA THR A 72 -21.24 -26.30 19.70
C THR A 72 -20.03 -26.99 19.08
N PHE A 73 -19.18 -27.61 19.91
CA PHE A 73 -18.11 -28.50 19.50
C PHE A 73 -18.70 -29.80 18.96
N ASP A 74 -18.22 -30.25 17.80
CA ASP A 74 -18.40 -31.64 17.36
C ASP A 74 -18.01 -32.63 18.46
N GLU A 75 -18.98 -33.45 18.87
CA GLU A 75 -18.84 -34.36 20.01
C GLU A 75 -17.78 -35.45 19.77
N GLY A 76 -17.69 -35.96 18.53
CA GLY A 76 -16.70 -36.97 18.17
C GLY A 76 -15.28 -36.40 18.27
N LEU A 77 -15.09 -35.19 17.76
CA LEU A 77 -13.81 -34.49 17.81
C LEU A 77 -13.41 -34.09 19.24
N LEU A 78 -14.39 -33.61 20.03
CA LEU A 78 -14.19 -33.29 21.44
C LEU A 78 -13.75 -34.54 22.23
N ARG A 79 -14.41 -35.70 22.02
CA ARG A 79 -14.01 -36.98 22.65
C ARG A 79 -12.56 -37.33 22.32
N MET A 80 -12.12 -37.12 21.08
CA MET A 80 -10.73 -37.36 20.67
C MET A 80 -9.75 -36.38 21.31
N TRP A 81 -10.10 -35.10 21.43
CA TRP A 81 -9.27 -34.12 22.14
C TRP A 81 -9.10 -34.46 23.63
N CYS A 82 -10.21 -34.81 24.31
CA CYS A 82 -10.19 -35.23 25.70
C CYS A 82 -9.29 -36.44 25.92
N SER A 83 -9.42 -37.46 25.06
CA SER A 83 -8.68 -38.72 25.20
C SER A 83 -7.20 -38.60 24.82
N LEU A 84 -6.88 -37.88 23.75
CA LEU A 84 -5.55 -37.90 23.13
C LEU A 84 -4.68 -36.70 23.52
N ARG A 85 -5.27 -35.52 23.76
CA ARG A 85 -4.51 -34.29 24.06
C ARG A 85 -4.48 -33.98 25.54
N TRP A 86 -5.65 -33.93 26.17
CA TRP A 86 -5.78 -33.46 27.55
C TRP A 86 -5.72 -34.57 28.59
N GLN A 87 -6.05 -35.81 28.22
CA GLN A 87 -6.15 -36.96 29.14
C GLN A 87 -7.10 -36.69 30.31
N ILE A 88 -8.23 -36.02 30.04
CA ILE A 88 -9.29 -35.72 31.01
C ILE A 88 -10.60 -36.38 30.59
N SER A 89 -11.50 -36.59 31.54
CA SER A 89 -12.86 -37.05 31.22
C SER A 89 -13.57 -36.01 30.37
N ILE A 90 -14.42 -36.46 29.44
CA ILE A 90 -15.28 -35.55 28.69
C ILE A 90 -16.18 -34.74 29.61
N ASP A 91 -16.58 -35.29 30.76
CA ASP A 91 -17.45 -34.62 31.72
C ASP A 91 -16.75 -33.44 32.41
N ASP A 92 -15.44 -33.51 32.61
CA ASP A 92 -14.64 -32.50 33.32
C ASP A 92 -14.19 -31.34 32.41
N VAL A 93 -14.46 -31.40 31.11
CA VAL A 93 -14.02 -30.37 30.16
C VAL A 93 -14.89 -29.12 30.28
N THR A 94 -14.24 -27.98 30.53
CA THR A 94 -14.90 -26.67 30.53
C THR A 94 -14.62 -25.88 29.26
N ASP A 95 -15.43 -24.86 29.00
CA ASP A 95 -15.26 -23.96 27.87
C ASP A 95 -13.91 -23.24 27.91
N GLU A 96 -13.41 -22.91 29.12
CA GLU A 96 -12.11 -22.27 29.32
C GLU A 96 -10.97 -23.17 28.86
N VAL A 97 -11.05 -24.48 29.13
CA VAL A 97 -10.04 -25.46 28.67
C VAL A 97 -10.04 -25.53 27.14
N ILE A 98 -11.23 -25.60 26.54
CA ILE A 98 -11.38 -25.62 25.07
C ILE A 98 -10.79 -24.35 24.45
N LEU A 99 -11.16 -23.17 24.98
CA LEU A 99 -10.67 -21.88 24.49
C LEU A 99 -9.17 -21.73 24.60
N THR A 100 -8.60 -22.11 25.75
CA THR A 100 -7.16 -22.02 25.99
C THR A 100 -6.39 -22.87 24.97
N GLU A 101 -6.86 -24.09 24.70
CA GLU A 101 -6.22 -24.94 23.70
C GLU A 101 -6.37 -24.40 22.27
N ILE A 102 -7.54 -23.84 21.93
CA ILE A 102 -7.75 -23.18 20.63
C ILE A 102 -6.78 -22.01 20.46
N ASP A 103 -6.68 -21.14 21.46
CA ASP A 103 -5.78 -19.98 21.44
C ASP A 103 -4.29 -20.43 21.39
N ASN A 104 -3.94 -21.54 22.06
CA ASN A 104 -2.63 -22.16 21.95
C ASN A 104 -2.34 -22.63 20.51
N ILE A 105 -3.28 -23.34 19.87
CA ILE A 105 -3.09 -23.81 18.49
C ILE A 105 -3.00 -22.65 17.51
N ILE A 106 -3.84 -21.62 17.68
CA ILE A 106 -3.84 -20.43 16.81
C ILE A 106 -2.51 -19.67 16.94
N SER A 107 -1.99 -19.53 18.17
CA SER A 107 -0.73 -18.83 18.44
C SER A 107 0.53 -19.63 18.09
N CYS A 108 0.40 -20.92 17.80
CA CYS A 108 1.48 -21.75 17.30
C CYS A 108 1.60 -21.64 15.77
N VAL A 109 2.83 -21.58 15.29
CA VAL A 109 3.15 -21.68 13.86
C VAL A 109 2.63 -23.02 13.33
N LYS A 110 1.93 -22.98 12.19
CA LYS A 110 1.39 -24.18 11.54
C LYS A 110 2.45 -25.27 11.43
N ASN A 111 2.13 -26.46 11.96
CA ASN A 111 3.00 -27.65 11.96
C ASN A 111 4.35 -27.51 12.67
N ASN A 112 4.55 -26.49 13.53
CA ASN A 112 5.85 -26.17 14.15
C ASN A 112 7.00 -25.97 13.14
N ASN A 113 6.70 -25.77 11.86
CA ASN A 113 7.69 -25.46 10.85
C ASN A 113 7.71 -23.95 10.67
N VAL A 114 8.84 -23.31 10.97
CA VAL A 114 8.99 -21.86 10.77
C VAL A 114 9.14 -21.61 9.26
N PRO A 115 8.15 -21.00 8.59
CA PRO A 115 8.30 -20.65 7.18
C PRO A 115 9.27 -19.49 7.01
N ASP A 116 9.64 -19.17 5.76
CA ASP A 116 10.26 -17.89 5.46
C ASP A 116 9.21 -16.78 5.61
N VAL A 117 9.10 -16.26 6.83
CA VAL A 117 8.11 -15.23 7.21
C VAL A 117 8.25 -13.97 6.35
N ASP A 118 9.48 -13.61 5.95
CA ASP A 118 9.73 -12.41 5.13
C ASP A 118 9.16 -12.59 3.71
N ASP A 119 9.34 -13.77 3.12
CA ASP A 119 8.83 -14.07 1.78
C ASP A 119 7.31 -14.27 1.77
N GLU A 120 6.73 -14.94 2.77
CA GLU A 120 5.28 -15.06 2.88
C GLU A 120 4.61 -13.70 3.13
N MET A 121 5.19 -12.84 3.99
CA MET A 121 4.72 -11.46 4.16
C MET A 121 4.77 -10.68 2.86
N ARG A 122 5.82 -10.84 2.04
CA ARG A 122 5.94 -10.17 0.74
C ARG A 122 4.83 -10.55 -0.23
N GLU A 123 4.37 -11.79 -0.18
CA GLU A 123 3.30 -12.25 -1.06
C GLU A 123 1.94 -11.69 -0.66
N MET A 124 1.65 -11.67 0.65
CA MET A 124 0.34 -11.33 1.22
C MET A 124 0.14 -9.84 1.54
N LEU A 125 1.18 -9.15 2.03
CA LEU A 125 1.08 -7.75 2.46
C LEU A 125 1.26 -6.80 1.28
N ARG A 126 0.15 -6.21 0.81
CA ARG A 126 0.14 -5.24 -0.29
C ARG A 126 -0.71 -4.03 0.05
N MET A 127 -0.17 -2.83 -0.18
CA MET A 127 -0.92 -1.59 0.00
C MET A 127 -1.93 -1.40 -1.14
N ASP A 128 -3.20 -1.15 -0.80
CA ASP A 128 -4.23 -0.93 -1.81
C ASP A 128 -4.12 0.47 -2.45
N LEU A 129 -3.50 0.56 -3.62
CA LEU A 129 -3.33 1.82 -4.34
C LEU A 129 -4.60 2.33 -5.05
N SER A 130 -5.68 1.55 -5.05
CA SER A 130 -6.96 1.98 -5.60
C SER A 130 -7.71 2.91 -4.64
N GLU A 131 -7.46 2.78 -3.33
CA GLU A 131 -8.03 3.66 -2.32
C GLU A 131 -7.52 5.09 -2.49
N SER A 132 -8.46 6.02 -2.63
CA SER A 132 -8.14 7.42 -2.93
C SER A 132 -7.77 8.22 -1.68
N ASP A 133 -8.36 7.89 -0.54
CA ASP A 133 -8.00 8.47 0.76
C ASP A 133 -6.66 7.91 1.22
N VAL A 134 -5.69 8.79 1.43
CA VAL A 134 -4.33 8.42 1.83
C VAL A 134 -4.31 7.89 3.26
N SER A 135 -5.10 8.48 4.17
CA SER A 135 -5.13 8.09 5.57
C SER A 135 -5.72 6.69 5.72
N GLU A 136 -6.85 6.43 5.04
CA GLU A 136 -7.50 5.12 5.03
C GLU A 136 -6.58 4.05 4.45
N ARG A 137 -5.92 4.35 3.32
CA ARG A 137 -4.99 3.43 2.68
C ARG A 137 -3.81 3.05 3.61
N VAL A 138 -3.29 4.00 4.38
CA VAL A 138 -2.18 3.75 5.30
C VAL A 138 -2.66 2.92 6.49
N ILE A 139 -3.76 3.28 7.15
CA ILE A 139 -4.22 2.50 8.31
C ILE A 139 -4.62 1.08 7.92
N GLN A 140 -5.26 0.90 6.76
CA GLN A 140 -5.66 -0.41 6.26
C GLN A 140 -4.46 -1.30 5.92
N TYR A 141 -3.34 -0.73 5.47
CA TYR A 141 -2.09 -1.46 5.26
C TYR A 141 -1.51 -2.01 6.56
N PHE A 142 -1.51 -1.21 7.63
CA PHE A 142 -1.05 -1.68 8.95
C PHE A 142 -1.99 -2.74 9.52
N LYS A 143 -3.31 -2.53 9.40
CA LYS A 143 -4.32 -3.53 9.77
C LYS A 143 -4.09 -4.85 9.05
N LEU A 144 -3.89 -4.83 7.74
CA LEU A 144 -3.64 -6.02 6.93
C LEU A 144 -2.40 -6.79 7.42
N CYS A 145 -1.34 -6.09 7.83
CA CYS A 145 -0.15 -6.73 8.40
C CYS A 145 -0.49 -7.52 9.67
N HIS A 146 -1.22 -6.92 10.61
CA HIS A 146 -1.64 -7.60 11.84
C HIS A 146 -2.62 -8.74 11.57
N ASP A 147 -3.56 -8.57 10.64
CA ASP A 147 -4.47 -9.66 10.24
C ASP A 147 -3.68 -10.88 9.71
N ILE A 148 -2.63 -10.66 8.90
CA ILE A 148 -1.77 -11.75 8.41
C ILE A 148 -1.02 -12.42 9.57
N ILE A 149 -0.46 -11.64 10.50
CA ILE A 149 0.26 -12.16 11.67
C ILE A 149 -0.67 -13.04 12.50
N ASP A 150 -1.90 -12.58 12.74
CA ASP A 150 -2.90 -13.30 13.51
C ASP A 150 -3.34 -14.59 12.81
N ASP A 151 -3.57 -14.54 11.51
CA ASP A 151 -4.04 -15.68 10.71
C ASP A 151 -2.97 -16.78 10.53
N HIS A 152 -1.70 -16.48 10.83
CA HIS A 152 -0.59 -17.42 10.73
C HIS A 152 0.00 -17.84 12.09
N GLY A 153 -0.45 -17.25 13.20
CA GLY A 153 0.10 -17.54 14.52
C GLY A 153 1.52 -16.99 14.70
N TRP A 154 1.82 -15.86 14.07
CA TRP A 154 3.18 -15.28 14.06
C TRP A 154 3.41 -14.22 15.13
N GLN A 155 2.47 -14.03 16.07
CA GLN A 155 2.54 -12.98 17.09
C GLN A 155 3.85 -13.06 17.89
N GLN A 156 4.31 -14.28 18.19
CA GLN A 156 5.54 -14.50 18.95
C GLN A 156 6.79 -14.02 18.20
N PHE A 157 6.82 -14.06 16.86
CA PHE A 157 7.95 -13.59 16.05
C PHE A 157 8.13 -12.07 16.09
N PHE A 158 7.03 -11.34 16.26
CA PHE A 158 7.02 -9.88 16.28
C PHE A 158 6.90 -9.30 17.70
N SER A 159 6.92 -10.16 18.72
CA SER A 159 6.91 -9.78 20.13
C SER A 159 8.30 -9.36 20.64
N GLY A 160 8.34 -8.55 21.70
CA GLY A 160 9.59 -8.04 22.28
C GLY A 160 10.27 -6.97 21.43
N ASP A 161 11.41 -6.46 21.90
CA ASP A 161 12.07 -5.31 21.27
C ASP A 161 12.65 -5.61 19.89
N ASP A 162 13.18 -6.82 19.69
CA ASP A 162 13.73 -7.23 18.39
C ASP A 162 12.63 -7.62 17.42
N GLY A 163 11.56 -8.28 17.89
CA GLY A 163 10.38 -8.58 17.07
C GLY A 163 9.70 -7.31 16.56
N LYS A 164 9.53 -6.30 17.42
CA LYS A 164 9.00 -4.98 17.04
C LYS A 164 9.87 -4.30 15.97
N LYS A 165 11.20 -4.43 16.06
CA LYS A 165 12.11 -3.92 15.02
C LYS A 165 11.94 -4.65 13.69
N GLN A 166 11.77 -5.98 13.73
CA GLN A 166 11.51 -6.74 12.52
C GLN A 166 10.16 -6.37 11.90
N LEU A 167 9.11 -6.19 12.72
CA LEU A 167 7.79 -5.74 12.24
C LEU A 167 7.90 -4.40 11.50
N CYS A 168 8.54 -3.41 12.11
CA CYS A 168 8.76 -2.11 11.49
C CYS A 168 9.59 -2.23 10.20
N ARG A 169 10.59 -3.12 10.17
CA ARG A 169 11.41 -3.39 8.99
C ARG A 169 10.59 -3.99 7.85
N VAL A 170 9.75 -4.99 8.13
CA VAL A 170 8.86 -5.63 7.15
C VAL A 170 7.87 -4.61 6.58
N LEU A 171 7.20 -3.85 7.45
CA LEU A 171 6.28 -2.78 7.06
C LEU A 171 6.94 -1.76 6.12
N ILE A 172 8.17 -1.33 6.40
CA ILE A 172 8.92 -0.41 5.53
C ILE A 172 9.33 -1.10 4.23
N ALA A 173 9.84 -2.33 4.28
CA ALA A 173 10.36 -3.02 3.10
C ALA A 173 9.26 -3.30 2.05
N LEU A 174 8.06 -3.62 2.50
CA LEU A 174 6.91 -3.99 1.67
C LEU A 174 6.01 -2.81 1.31
N LEU A 175 6.38 -1.60 1.73
CA LEU A 175 5.63 -0.38 1.45
C LEU A 175 5.61 -0.06 -0.05
N GLU A 176 4.42 0.23 -0.57
CA GLU A 176 4.19 0.69 -1.94
C GLU A 176 3.51 2.06 -1.93
N PRO A 177 3.77 2.96 -2.89
CA PRO A 177 4.72 2.83 -4.00
C PRO A 177 6.20 2.93 -3.58
N ARG A 178 7.12 2.43 -4.42
CA ARG A 178 8.58 2.45 -4.15
C ARG A 178 9.13 3.82 -3.75
N ALA A 179 8.61 4.92 -4.31
CA ALA A 179 9.05 6.27 -3.97
C ALA A 179 8.73 6.62 -2.50
N LEU A 180 7.57 6.21 -2.00
CA LEU A 180 7.18 6.39 -0.60
C LEU A 180 8.10 5.57 0.31
N ARG A 181 8.34 4.30 -0.02
CA ARG A 181 9.29 3.45 0.71
C ARG A 181 10.67 4.08 0.82
N GLU A 182 11.26 4.51 -0.29
CA GLU A 182 12.61 5.10 -0.29
C GLU A 182 12.67 6.40 0.55
N GLU A 183 11.59 7.16 0.62
CA GLU A 183 11.49 8.36 1.45
C GLU A 183 11.35 8.05 2.93
N VAL A 184 10.50 7.08 3.29
CA VAL A 184 10.36 6.58 4.66
C VAL A 184 11.67 5.98 5.13
N GLU A 185 12.29 5.06 4.36
CA GLU A 185 13.60 4.48 4.68
C GLU A 185 14.67 5.53 4.97
N ARG A 186 14.73 6.59 4.14
CA ARG A 186 15.68 7.69 4.34
C ARG A 186 15.39 8.45 5.62
N THR A 187 14.13 8.77 5.88
CA THR A 187 13.71 9.53 7.06
C THR A 187 13.97 8.74 8.33
N VAL A 188 13.63 7.45 8.35
CA VAL A 188 13.92 6.53 9.47
C VAL A 188 15.43 6.40 9.73
N ARG A 189 16.26 6.37 8.67
CA ARG A 189 17.72 6.25 8.83
C ARG A 189 18.35 7.50 9.44
N PHE A 190 17.93 8.70 9.02
CA PHE A 190 18.65 9.94 9.33
C PHE A 190 17.95 10.87 10.32
N GLN A 191 16.63 10.80 10.45
CA GLN A 191 15.83 11.76 11.25
C GLN A 191 15.02 11.06 12.34
N ALA A 192 14.24 10.04 11.97
CA ALA A 192 13.27 9.38 12.85
C ALA A 192 13.72 7.96 13.22
N ARG A 193 14.84 7.84 13.96
CA ARG A 193 15.39 6.52 14.33
C ARG A 193 14.45 5.69 15.23
N ALA A 194 13.58 6.33 16.00
CA ALA A 194 12.62 5.68 16.86
C ALA A 194 11.58 4.84 16.07
N ALA A 195 11.23 5.26 14.86
CA ALA A 195 10.32 4.53 13.95
C ALA A 195 10.88 3.16 13.48
N LYS A 196 12.12 2.81 13.85
CA LYS A 196 12.66 1.46 13.60
C LYS A 196 12.12 0.41 14.56
N SER A 197 11.58 0.81 15.71
CA SER A 197 11.10 -0.08 16.76
C SER A 197 9.74 0.33 17.31
N ASP A 198 9.30 1.54 17.03
CA ASP A 198 8.02 2.08 17.43
C ASP A 198 7.08 2.17 16.21
N GLU A 199 6.07 1.32 16.22
CA GLU A 199 5.08 1.23 15.15
C GLU A 199 4.21 2.48 15.04
N VAL A 200 3.91 3.16 16.15
CA VAL A 200 3.09 4.38 16.15
C VAL A 200 3.84 5.51 15.46
N ILE A 201 5.11 5.69 15.80
CA ILE A 201 5.96 6.69 15.15
C ILE A 201 6.15 6.34 13.67
N LEU A 202 6.26 5.06 13.33
CA LEU A 202 6.34 4.61 11.95
C LEU A 202 5.06 4.93 11.17
N HIS A 203 3.89 4.63 11.73
CA HIS A 203 2.60 4.93 11.13
C HIS A 203 2.48 6.43 10.80
N ASP A 204 2.75 7.30 11.78
CA ASP A 204 2.63 8.74 11.60
C ASP A 204 3.59 9.26 10.53
N LEU A 205 4.82 8.74 10.49
CA LEU A 205 5.80 9.06 9.47
C LEU A 205 5.35 8.61 8.07
N VAL A 206 4.83 7.39 7.94
CA VAL A 206 4.34 6.87 6.66
C VAL A 206 3.18 7.71 6.16
N LEU A 207 2.25 8.06 7.05
CA LEU A 207 1.12 8.93 6.74
C LEU A 207 1.56 10.32 6.27
N GLU A 208 2.47 10.97 7.00
CA GLU A 208 3.03 12.28 6.64
C GLU A 208 3.65 12.24 5.23
N LYS A 209 4.53 11.27 4.96
CA LYS A 209 5.20 11.15 3.66
C LYS A 209 4.25 10.78 2.53
N ALA A 210 3.25 9.94 2.79
CA ALA A 210 2.24 9.59 1.80
C ALA A 210 1.39 10.80 1.40
N LEU A 211 1.01 11.65 2.36
CA LEU A 211 0.27 12.88 2.10
C LEU A 211 1.09 13.89 1.29
N ASP A 212 2.38 14.05 1.62
CA ASP A 212 3.27 14.96 0.89
C ASP A 212 3.53 14.50 -0.54
N GLN A 213 3.67 13.19 -0.77
CA GLN A 213 3.71 12.62 -2.12
C GLN A 213 2.42 12.93 -2.89
N GLY A 214 1.26 12.80 -2.24
CA GLY A 214 -0.05 13.16 -2.82
C GLY A 214 -0.10 14.63 -3.27
N LYS A 215 0.29 15.56 -2.39
CA LYS A 215 0.35 17.01 -2.69
C LYS A 215 1.32 17.29 -3.84
N ASN A 216 2.52 16.71 -3.81
CA ASN A 216 3.53 16.91 -4.85
C ASN A 216 3.03 16.40 -6.22
N ASN A 217 2.37 15.24 -6.26
CA ASN A 217 1.84 14.69 -7.49
C ASN A 217 0.69 15.54 -8.05
N GLN A 218 -0.20 16.06 -7.19
CA GLN A 218 -1.25 17.01 -7.61
C GLN A 218 -0.65 18.31 -8.18
N ASN A 219 0.35 18.89 -7.51
CA ASN A 219 1.02 20.11 -7.96
C ASN A 219 1.72 19.89 -9.31
N GLN A 220 2.39 18.75 -9.51
CA GLN A 220 2.98 18.41 -10.81
C GLN A 220 1.94 18.25 -11.92
N ARG A 221 0.77 17.68 -11.60
CA ARG A 221 -0.35 17.58 -12.56
C ARG A 221 -0.89 18.95 -12.95
N ARG A 222 -1.05 19.88 -12.00
CA ARG A 222 -1.46 21.27 -12.25
C ARG A 222 -0.44 21.99 -13.13
N ALA A 223 0.85 21.94 -12.77
CA ALA A 223 1.92 22.59 -13.54
C ALA A 223 2.03 22.07 -14.99
N LYS A 224 1.70 20.80 -15.27
CA LYS A 224 1.65 20.26 -16.63
C LYS A 224 0.45 20.79 -17.43
N ARG A 225 -0.69 21.02 -16.79
CA ARG A 225 -1.87 21.61 -17.45
C ARG A 225 -1.60 23.06 -17.84
N ASP A 226 -1.06 23.86 -16.92
CA ASP A 226 -0.74 25.27 -17.20
C ASP A 226 0.27 25.44 -18.34
N ARG A 227 1.25 24.53 -18.44
CA ARG A 227 2.22 24.51 -19.56
C ARG A 227 1.60 24.09 -20.89
N SER A 228 0.54 23.30 -20.87
CA SER A 228 -0.14 22.84 -22.09
C SER A 228 -1.12 23.90 -22.62
N ASP A 229 -1.74 24.68 -21.75
CA ASP A 229 -2.58 25.82 -22.15
C ASP A 229 -1.74 27.01 -22.67
N GLY A 230 -0.54 27.20 -22.13
CA GLY A 230 0.38 28.29 -22.55
C GLY A 230 0.93 28.20 -23.98
N ASP A 231 0.85 27.04 -24.65
CA ASP A 231 1.29 26.84 -26.05
C ASP A 231 0.16 27.09 -27.07
N SER A 232 -1.08 27.27 -26.60
CA SER A 232 -2.22 27.66 -27.46
C SER A 232 -2.26 29.18 -27.76
N GLY A 233 -1.26 29.93 -27.30
CA GLY A 233 -1.09 31.37 -27.50
C GLY A 233 -0.72 31.79 -28.92
N ARG A 234 -1.41 31.29 -29.95
CA ARG A 234 -1.48 31.99 -31.24
C ARG A 234 -2.77 32.81 -31.25
N ALA A 235 -2.59 34.12 -31.13
CA ALA A 235 -3.61 35.15 -31.05
C ALA A 235 -4.90 34.82 -31.85
N PRO A 236 -6.10 34.90 -31.24
CA PRO A 236 -7.32 34.86 -32.02
C PRO A 236 -7.38 36.17 -32.82
N LYS A 237 -7.17 36.08 -34.13
CA LYS A 237 -7.49 37.20 -35.02
C LYS A 237 -8.97 37.50 -34.86
N ARG A 238 -9.26 38.65 -34.24
CA ARG A 238 -10.57 39.28 -34.21
C ARG A 238 -11.11 39.36 -35.65
N GLY A 239 -12.17 38.61 -35.93
CA GLY A 239 -13.05 38.82 -37.08
C GLY A 239 -14.41 39.25 -36.55
N PRO A 240 -15.08 40.24 -37.18
CA PRO A 240 -16.27 40.87 -36.62
C PRO A 240 -17.50 39.97 -36.71
N SER A 241 -18.32 40.06 -35.67
CA SER A 241 -19.64 39.47 -35.55
C SER A 241 -20.57 39.82 -36.71
N LYS A 242 -21.26 38.80 -37.25
CA LYS A 242 -22.62 38.98 -37.80
C LYS A 242 -23.56 37.90 -37.24
N SER A 243 -24.67 38.41 -36.73
CA SER A 243 -25.84 37.77 -36.13
C SER A 243 -26.56 36.78 -37.04
N SER A 244 -27.18 35.74 -36.47
CA SER A 244 -28.66 35.61 -36.36
C SER A 244 -29.13 34.16 -36.12
N THR A 245 -29.76 33.98 -34.95
CA THR A 245 -31.02 33.28 -34.63
C THR A 245 -31.48 32.00 -35.36
N LYS A 246 -31.90 31.04 -34.49
CA LYS A 246 -32.96 29.99 -34.61
C LYS A 246 -32.52 28.53 -34.87
N LYS A 247 -32.70 27.69 -33.83
CA LYS A 247 -33.10 26.26 -33.91
C LYS A 247 -34.62 26.18 -34.29
N PRO A 248 -35.28 25.03 -34.61
CA PRO A 248 -34.92 23.64 -34.28
C PRO A 248 -35.36 22.49 -35.26
N ARG A 249 -34.92 21.27 -34.92
CA ARG A 249 -35.70 19.99 -34.82
C ARG A 249 -35.60 18.90 -35.94
N LEU A 250 -35.13 17.72 -35.48
CA LEU A 250 -35.46 16.28 -35.73
C LEU A 250 -35.66 15.70 -37.14
N THR A 251 -35.02 14.54 -37.36
CA THR A 251 -35.56 13.17 -37.66
C THR A 251 -34.44 12.36 -38.36
N THR A 252 -34.28 11.04 -38.38
CA THR A 252 -34.72 9.83 -37.65
C THR A 252 -34.15 8.64 -38.48
N GLU A 253 -33.65 7.56 -37.84
CA GLU A 253 -33.40 6.19 -38.40
C GLU A 253 -32.19 6.01 -39.36
N ARG A 254 -31.41 4.90 -39.44
CA ARG A 254 -31.43 3.56 -38.81
C ARG A 254 -30.12 2.79 -39.12
N SER A 255 -29.90 1.79 -38.26
CA SER A 255 -28.90 0.74 -38.05
C SER A 255 -28.10 0.13 -39.22
N THR A 256 -26.87 -0.34 -38.92
CA THR A 256 -26.33 -1.74 -39.11
C THR A 256 -24.83 -1.76 -38.74
N SER A 257 -24.46 -2.41 -37.64
CA SER A 257 -23.78 -3.72 -37.53
C SER A 257 -22.33 -3.81 -38.07
N SER A 258 -21.42 -4.10 -37.12
CA SER A 258 -20.23 -4.96 -37.24
C SER A 258 -18.86 -4.37 -37.63
N SER A 259 -17.86 -4.77 -36.82
CA SER A 259 -16.44 -5.03 -37.14
C SER A 259 -15.41 -4.01 -36.66
N LYS A 260 -14.65 -4.40 -35.62
CA LYS A 260 -13.34 -3.83 -35.26
C LYS A 260 -12.33 -4.06 -36.41
N PRO A 261 -11.46 -3.07 -36.70
CA PRO A 261 -10.02 -3.37 -36.72
C PRO A 261 -9.16 -2.30 -35.99
N PRO A 262 -7.88 -2.60 -35.70
CA PRO A 262 -7.04 -1.83 -34.78
C PRO A 262 -6.53 -0.53 -35.41
N THR A 263 -6.67 0.57 -34.69
CA THR A 263 -6.14 1.88 -35.06
C THR A 263 -4.61 1.90 -34.95
N LYS A 264 -3.94 1.85 -36.10
CA LYS A 264 -2.56 2.33 -36.25
C LYS A 264 -2.53 3.81 -35.85
N LYS A 265 -1.77 4.12 -34.79
CA LYS A 265 -1.46 5.50 -34.43
C LYS A 265 -0.73 6.15 -35.60
N THR A 266 -1.35 7.18 -36.14
CA THR A 266 -0.80 8.07 -37.16
C THR A 266 0.47 8.73 -36.63
N PHE A 267 1.47 8.78 -37.50
CA PHE A 267 2.73 9.50 -37.30
C PHE A 267 2.42 10.95 -36.95
N SER A 268 2.78 11.36 -35.73
CA SER A 268 2.91 12.78 -35.41
C SER A 268 4.12 13.31 -36.17
N GLU A 269 3.90 14.35 -36.98
CA GLU A 269 4.89 15.05 -37.81
C GLU A 269 6.20 15.28 -37.05
N ARG A 270 7.27 14.60 -37.49
CA ARG A 270 8.64 14.86 -37.03
C ARG A 270 9.04 16.25 -37.50
N ALA A 271 9.56 17.09 -36.59
CA ALA A 271 10.14 18.39 -36.96
C ALA A 271 11.17 18.21 -38.09
N LYS A 272 11.01 18.97 -39.18
CA LYS A 272 11.77 18.82 -40.43
C LYS A 272 13.27 19.12 -40.31
N VAL A 273 13.72 19.74 -39.22
CA VAL A 273 15.15 20.07 -39.01
C VAL A 273 15.56 19.75 -37.57
N PRO A 274 16.63 18.95 -37.34
CA PRO A 274 17.15 18.69 -36.00
C PRO A 274 17.84 19.92 -35.40
N ARG A 275 17.87 20.01 -34.06
CA ARG A 275 18.51 21.11 -33.31
C ARG A 275 20.05 21.07 -33.33
N THR A 276 20.64 19.99 -33.82
CA THR A 276 22.09 19.76 -33.85
C THR A 276 22.48 19.17 -35.20
N PRO A 277 23.68 19.48 -35.72
CA PRO A 277 24.17 18.90 -36.97
C PRO A 277 24.26 17.39 -36.94
N CYS A 278 24.21 16.77 -38.12
CA CYS A 278 24.42 15.35 -38.30
C CYS A 278 25.84 14.98 -37.82
N PRO A 279 26.00 14.05 -36.86
CA PRO A 279 27.33 13.68 -36.34
C PRO A 279 28.28 13.03 -37.35
N HIS A 280 27.80 12.71 -38.56
CA HIS A 280 28.59 12.05 -39.59
C HIS A 280 29.16 13.03 -40.63
N CYS A 281 28.43 14.09 -40.98
CA CYS A 281 28.82 15.01 -42.05
C CYS A 281 28.52 16.48 -41.75
N ASP A 282 28.17 16.79 -40.50
CA ASP A 282 27.96 18.15 -39.97
C ASP A 282 26.90 19.00 -40.68
N GLU A 283 26.05 18.40 -41.50
CA GLU A 283 24.93 19.06 -42.17
C GLU A 283 23.61 18.97 -41.37
N MET A 284 22.67 19.87 -41.66
CA MET A 284 21.36 19.98 -40.99
C MET A 284 20.37 18.91 -41.46
N HIS A 285 20.60 17.67 -41.05
CA HIS A 285 19.65 16.57 -41.27
C HIS A 285 19.75 15.52 -40.15
N TRP A 286 18.71 14.71 -40.02
CA TRP A 286 18.71 13.62 -39.06
C TRP A 286 19.72 12.55 -39.48
N LEU A 287 20.48 11.98 -38.54
CA LEU A 287 21.41 10.87 -38.83
C LEU A 287 20.74 9.68 -39.55
N SER A 288 19.43 9.47 -39.34
CA SER A 288 18.65 8.46 -40.08
C SER A 288 18.57 8.74 -41.59
N GLU A 289 18.52 10.01 -41.97
CA GLU A 289 18.31 10.51 -43.33
C GLU A 289 19.63 11.00 -43.96
N CYS A 290 20.77 10.70 -43.34
CA CYS A 290 22.09 11.10 -43.84
C CYS A 290 22.42 10.33 -45.14
N PRO A 291 22.61 11.03 -46.27
CA PRO A 291 22.88 10.40 -47.57
C PRO A 291 24.33 9.93 -47.72
N THR A 292 25.25 10.38 -46.85
CA THR A 292 26.68 10.07 -46.90
C THR A 292 27.11 8.96 -45.96
N SER A 293 26.18 8.36 -45.19
CA SER A 293 26.49 7.28 -44.25
C SER A 293 25.79 5.96 -44.59
N SER A 294 26.55 4.87 -44.52
CA SER A 294 26.03 3.50 -44.53
C SER A 294 25.25 3.22 -43.23
N ASP A 295 24.30 2.28 -43.25
CA ASP A 295 23.52 1.90 -42.08
C ASP A 295 24.38 1.41 -40.90
N ASP A 296 25.52 0.78 -41.18
CA ASP A 296 26.51 0.37 -40.17
C ASP A 296 27.18 1.59 -39.52
N GLN A 297 27.54 2.60 -40.31
CA GLN A 297 28.11 3.86 -39.81
C GLN A 297 27.09 4.65 -38.99
N LYS A 298 25.80 4.59 -39.36
CA LYS A 298 24.70 5.18 -38.57
C LYS A 298 24.52 4.43 -37.25
N ALA A 299 24.63 3.10 -37.23
CA ALA A 299 24.54 2.29 -36.01
C ALA A 299 25.69 2.58 -35.04
N GLU A 300 26.92 2.70 -35.56
CA GLU A 300 28.10 3.03 -34.78
C GLU A 300 28.01 4.42 -34.15
N ASN A 301 27.55 5.42 -34.91
CA ASN A 301 27.32 6.77 -34.38
C ASN A 301 26.26 6.79 -33.25
N ARG A 302 25.20 5.98 -33.35
CA ARG A 302 24.23 5.82 -32.25
C ARG A 302 24.86 5.17 -31.02
N ARG A 303 25.78 4.22 -31.21
CA ARG A 303 26.51 3.56 -30.10
C ARG A 303 27.41 4.56 -29.38
N LYS A 304 28.24 5.30 -30.11
CA LYS A 304 29.12 6.34 -29.57
C LYS A 304 28.35 7.42 -28.81
N LEU A 305 27.19 7.85 -29.31
CA LEU A 305 26.37 8.86 -28.64
C LEU A 305 25.72 8.34 -27.34
N ARG A 306 25.44 7.04 -27.24
CA ARG A 306 24.99 6.41 -25.99
C ARG A 306 26.13 6.30 -24.97
N GLU A 307 27.31 5.90 -25.42
CA GLU A 307 28.52 5.80 -24.58
C GLU A 307 28.94 7.18 -24.04
N GLN A 308 28.91 8.23 -24.88
CA GLN A 308 29.20 9.60 -24.43
C GLN A 308 28.22 10.09 -23.37
N ARG A 309 26.92 9.85 -23.52
CA ARG A 309 25.92 10.23 -22.50
C ARG A 309 26.12 9.47 -21.19
N ALA A 310 26.49 8.19 -21.26
CA ALA A 310 26.81 7.41 -20.08
C ALA A 310 28.06 7.96 -19.36
N ASN A 311 29.10 8.32 -20.12
CA ASN A 311 30.34 8.88 -19.57
C ASN A 311 30.13 10.29 -18.97
N ASP A 312 29.34 11.15 -19.62
CA ASP A 312 28.97 12.47 -19.07
C ASP A 312 28.10 12.35 -17.82
N GLY A 313 27.20 11.35 -17.76
CA GLY A 313 26.48 10.99 -16.55
C GLY A 313 27.44 10.61 -15.41
N ASN A 314 28.44 9.79 -15.72
CA ASN A 314 29.46 9.37 -14.76
C ASN A 314 30.31 10.56 -14.27
N LYS A 315 30.74 11.46 -15.17
CA LYS A 315 31.46 12.69 -14.80
C LYS A 315 30.63 13.60 -13.90
N ARG A 316 29.31 13.73 -14.14
CA ARG A 316 28.40 14.49 -13.26
C ARG A 316 28.28 13.87 -11.87
N VAL A 317 28.24 12.54 -11.77
CA VAL A 317 28.24 11.81 -10.49
C VAL A 317 29.55 12.02 -9.74
N VAL A 318 30.69 11.92 -10.42
CA VAL A 318 32.02 12.16 -9.84
C VAL A 318 32.17 13.61 -9.36
N ALA A 319 31.72 14.59 -10.15
CA ALA A 319 31.74 16.00 -9.76
C ALA A 319 30.81 16.32 -8.58
N ARG A 320 29.68 15.61 -8.46
CA ARG A 320 28.78 15.70 -7.30
C ARG A 320 29.41 15.08 -6.05
N MET A 321 30.07 13.93 -6.19
CA MET A 321 30.81 13.26 -5.12
C MET A 321 32.00 14.10 -4.62
N LYS A 322 32.71 14.78 -5.52
CA LYS A 322 33.81 15.68 -5.15
C LYS A 322 33.32 16.89 -4.34
N ARG A 323 32.23 17.53 -4.76
CA ARG A 323 31.58 18.63 -4.02
C ARG A 323 31.07 18.18 -2.64
N LEU A 324 30.49 16.99 -2.54
CA LEU A 324 30.07 16.43 -1.26
C LEU A 324 31.25 16.18 -0.30
N ARG A 325 32.41 15.77 -0.84
CA ARG A 325 33.62 15.54 -0.04
C ARG A 325 34.27 16.84 0.44
N GLU A 326 34.14 17.93 -0.31
CA GLU A 326 34.58 19.28 0.08
C GLU A 326 33.66 19.92 1.15
N CYS A 327 32.41 19.46 1.30
CA CYS A 327 31.47 19.93 2.32
C CYS A 327 31.54 19.16 3.65
N ILE A 328 32.43 18.16 3.79
CA ILE A 328 32.63 17.42 5.04
C ILE A 328 33.84 18.03 5.77
N PRO A 329 33.69 18.62 6.96
CA PRO A 329 34.82 19.13 7.72
C PRO A 329 35.74 17.98 8.13
N SER A 330 37.02 18.05 7.76
CA SER A 330 38.05 17.11 8.19
C SER A 330 38.19 17.17 9.72
N GLN A 331 37.81 16.08 10.39
CA GLN A 331 38.06 15.85 11.82
C GLN A 331 39.55 15.60 12.06
N GLU A 332 40.39 16.61 11.84
CA GLU A 332 41.81 16.58 12.19
C GLU A 332 42.36 18.01 12.18
N LYS A 333 42.01 18.80 13.21
CA LYS A 333 42.76 19.97 13.72
C LYS A 333 42.06 20.62 14.92
N THR A 334 42.08 19.93 16.06
CA THR A 334 41.99 20.54 17.39
C THR A 334 42.85 19.72 18.37
N ARG A 335 44.17 19.76 18.15
CA ARG A 335 45.15 19.55 19.22
C ARG A 335 46.05 20.77 19.22
N ASP A 336 45.69 21.74 20.05
CA ASP A 336 46.57 22.85 20.38
C ASP A 336 47.25 22.52 21.73
N PRO A 337 48.58 22.35 21.78
CA PRO A 337 49.31 22.14 23.01
C PRO A 337 49.91 23.47 23.47
N ARG A 338 49.26 24.14 24.43
CA ARG A 338 49.87 25.04 25.43
C ARG A 338 48.81 25.79 26.24
N CYS A 339 48.59 25.40 27.49
CA CYS A 339 48.67 26.34 28.61
C CYS A 339 48.68 25.59 29.95
N CYS A 340 49.66 25.92 30.77
CA CYS A 340 49.97 25.34 32.07
C CYS A 340 49.09 25.91 33.20
N CYS A 341 49.14 25.18 34.33
CA CYS A 341 49.01 25.62 35.72
C CYS A 341 47.63 25.52 36.43
N GLY A 342 47.70 24.91 37.62
CA GLY A 342 46.67 24.90 38.68
C GLY A 342 45.84 23.62 38.67
N GLY A 343 46.18 22.54 39.37
CA GLY A 343 46.59 22.51 40.77
C GLY A 343 45.37 22.55 41.68
N CYS A 344 44.68 21.42 41.87
CA CYS A 344 43.95 21.14 43.12
C CYS A 344 43.62 19.65 43.27
N ARG A 345 44.06 19.11 44.40
CA ARG A 345 43.77 17.79 44.97
C ARG A 345 42.27 17.59 45.18
N PHE A 346 41.79 16.35 45.17
CA PHE A 346 40.98 15.68 46.22
C PHE A 346 40.68 14.24 45.73
N ARG A 347 41.45 13.26 46.20
CA ARG A 347 41.08 12.26 47.23
C ARG A 347 39.91 11.34 46.85
N TYR A 348 40.29 10.09 46.59
CA TYR A 348 39.52 8.88 46.92
C TYR A 348 38.89 8.99 48.32
N ILE A 349 37.67 8.45 48.47
CA ILE A 349 37.23 7.55 49.54
C ILE A 349 35.87 6.94 49.12
N HIS A 350 35.84 5.60 49.18
CA HIS A 350 34.74 4.62 49.24
C HIS A 350 33.54 4.69 48.27
#